data_AF-A0A2T2R515-F1
#
_entry.id   AF-A0A2T2R515-F1
#
_cell.length_a   1.000
_cell.length_b   1.000
_cell.length_c   1.000
_cell.angle_alpha   90.00
_cell.angle_beta   90.00
_cell.angle_gamma   90.00
#
_symmetry.space_group_name_H-M   'P 1'
#
loop_
_entity.id
_entity.type
_entity.pdbx_description
1 polymer ?
#
loop_
_entity_poly.entity_id
_entity_poly.type
_entity_poly.pdbx_seq_one_letter_code
_entity_poly.pdbx_strand_id
1 'polypeptide(L)'
;MATSDKNKNNNDIQIETESKGVSETQKIVIFALAAFIIGIGVGFVLVEDTDTPANTDEDIEAGTSTQATSSNSTRTATTTTSITVNDQPAGETVIVDSATIDRVGWAAVYENRDGEPGSILGARLIPQAGEWSGTIPLLRSTE
;
A
#
# COMPACT_ATOMS: atom_id res chain seq x y z
N MET A 1 64.39 -30.09 26.42
CA MET A 1 64.08 -30.47 27.81
C MET A 1 63.85 -29.17 28.58
N ALA A 2 62.57 -28.88 28.91
CA ALA A 2 62.02 -27.90 29.88
C ALA A 2 62.59 -26.47 29.92
N THR A 3 61.85 -25.36 30.07
CA THR A 3 60.44 -24.92 30.17
C THR A 3 60.56 -23.40 30.36
N SER A 4 59.57 -22.60 29.98
CA SER A 4 58.96 -21.58 30.86
C SER A 4 58.12 -20.59 30.05
N ASP A 5 56.81 -20.79 30.13
CA ASP A 5 55.78 -19.77 29.93
C ASP A 5 56.05 -18.52 30.76
N LYS A 6 55.75 -17.33 30.20
CA LYS A 6 55.19 -16.19 30.95
C LYS A 6 54.26 -15.36 30.07
N ASN A 7 52.98 -15.70 30.20
CA ASN A 7 51.81 -14.85 30.12
C ASN A 7 52.09 -13.40 30.59
N LYS A 8 51.83 -12.42 29.71
CA LYS A 8 51.52 -11.04 30.07
C LYS A 8 50.25 -10.59 29.34
N ASN A 9 49.15 -11.11 29.85
CA ASN A 9 47.85 -10.47 29.99
C ASN A 9 47.96 -8.99 30.37
N ASN A 10 48.05 -8.12 29.37
CA ASN A 10 47.82 -6.69 29.55
C ASN A 10 46.43 -6.35 29.01
N ASN A 11 45.47 -6.49 29.91
CA ASN A 11 44.16 -5.84 29.88
C ASN A 11 44.34 -4.32 29.84
N ASP A 12 44.45 -3.76 28.65
CA ASP A 12 44.11 -2.36 28.45
C ASP A 12 43.01 -2.32 27.40
N ILE A 13 41.80 -2.69 27.84
CA ILE A 13 40.59 -2.39 27.07
C ILE A 13 40.42 -0.88 27.21
N GLN A 14 41.06 -0.15 26.31
CA GLN A 14 40.69 1.23 26.03
C GLN A 14 39.23 1.18 25.58
N ILE A 15 38.29 1.33 26.51
CA ILE A 15 36.90 1.63 26.16
C ILE A 15 36.92 3.09 25.71
N GLU A 16 37.45 3.28 24.50
CA GLU A 16 37.23 4.49 23.72
C GLU A 16 35.72 4.49 23.48
N THR A 17 35.02 5.14 24.41
CA THR A 17 33.62 5.46 24.21
C THR A 17 33.67 6.47 23.09
N GLU A 18 33.62 6.00 21.84
CA GLU A 18 33.29 6.83 20.69
C GLU A 18 31.94 7.45 21.04
N SER A 19 31.97 8.61 21.66
CA SER A 19 30.85 9.52 21.71
C SER A 19 30.65 9.94 20.26
N LYS A 20 29.91 9.12 19.51
CA LYS A 20 29.42 9.45 18.18
C LYS A 20 28.48 10.62 18.35
N GLY A 21 29.09 11.81 18.41
CA GLY A 21 28.40 13.07 18.43
C GLY A 21 27.43 13.06 17.26
N VAL A 22 26.15 13.31 17.55
CA VAL A 22 25.11 13.34 16.55
C VAL A 22 25.53 14.32 15.46
N SER A 23 25.81 13.81 14.26
CA SER A 23 26.24 14.65 13.14
C SER A 23 25.10 15.59 12.74
N GLU A 24 25.42 16.73 12.12
CA GLU A 24 24.40 17.70 11.67
C GLU A 24 23.31 17.04 10.80
N THR A 25 23.70 16.10 9.93
CA THR A 25 22.77 15.29 9.14
C THR A 25 21.86 14.43 10.01
N GLN A 26 22.39 13.83 11.07
CA GLN A 26 21.60 13.00 11.99
C GLN A 26 20.61 13.86 12.79
N LYS A 27 20.95 15.11 13.14
CA LYS A 27 20.00 16.06 13.75
C LYS A 27 18.88 16.43 12.78
N ILE A 28 19.19 16.70 11.52
CA ILE A 28 18.21 17.01 10.48
C ILE A 28 17.26 15.81 10.27
N VAL A 29 17.80 14.58 10.22
CA VAL A 29 17.01 13.36 10.07
C VAL A 29 16.11 13.13 11.28
N ILE A 30 16.62 13.30 12.51
CA ILE A 30 15.82 13.19 13.73
C ILE A 30 14.70 14.24 13.75
N PHE A 31 14.99 15.48 13.37
CA PHE A 31 14.00 16.56 13.30
C PHE A 31 12.93 16.28 12.24
N ALA A 32 13.31 15.79 11.07
CA ALA A 32 12.38 15.41 10.00
C ALA A 32 11.45 14.26 10.41
N LEU A 33 11.97 13.24 11.09
CA LEU A 33 11.16 12.14 11.61
C LEU A 33 10.17 12.59 12.70
N ALA A 34 10.61 13.45 13.63
CA ALA A 34 9.73 14.01 14.66
C ALA A 34 8.61 14.87 14.03
N ALA A 35 8.94 15.72 13.06
CA ALA A 35 7.97 16.54 12.34
C ALA A 35 6.99 15.70 11.51
N PHE A 36 7.42 14.57 10.93
CA PHE A 36 6.55 13.66 10.18
C PHE A 36 5.53 12.96 11.08
N ILE A 37 5.93 12.50 12.28
CA ILE A 37 5.03 11.88 13.25
C ILE A 37 4.02 12.91 13.80
N ILE A 38 4.46 14.13 14.09
CA ILE A 38 3.57 15.20 14.56
C ILE A 38 2.65 15.68 13.42
N GLY A 39 3.17 15.78 12.19
CA GLY A 39 2.43 16.27 11.03
C GLY A 39 1.37 15.33 10.49
N ILE A 40 1.54 14.01 10.64
CA ILE A 40 0.50 13.01 10.33
C ILE A 40 -0.51 12.88 11.48
N GLY A 41 -0.10 13.17 12.73
CA GLY A 41 -0.91 12.94 13.94
C GLY A 41 -2.05 13.91 14.21
N VAL A 42 -2.24 14.98 13.43
CA VAL A 42 -3.33 15.97 13.61
C VAL A 42 -4.36 15.99 12.49
N GLY A 43 -4.23 15.12 11.48
CA GLY A 43 -5.18 15.04 10.36
C GLY A 43 -6.41 14.15 10.59
N PHE A 44 -6.58 13.54 11.78
CA PHE A 44 -7.59 12.51 12.01
C PHE A 44 -8.31 12.61 13.37
N VAL A 45 -8.53 13.83 13.87
CA VAL A 45 -9.28 14.07 15.12
C VAL A 45 -10.37 15.09 14.86
N LEU A 46 -11.48 14.62 14.30
CA LEU A 46 -12.88 15.08 14.45
C LEU A 46 -13.75 14.34 13.41
N VAL A 47 -13.88 13.02 13.58
CA VAL A 47 -15.12 12.31 13.24
C VAL A 47 -15.59 11.78 14.59
N GLU A 48 -16.61 12.46 15.13
CA GLU A 48 -17.28 12.08 16.36
C GLU A 48 -18.33 11.02 15.96
N ASP A 49 -17.99 9.75 16.13
CA ASP A 49 -18.97 8.66 16.08
C ASP A 49 -19.74 8.64 17.40
N THR A 50 -20.93 9.23 17.43
CA THR A 50 -21.93 8.92 18.46
C THR A 50 -22.88 7.85 17.94
N ASP A 51 -22.40 6.61 17.85
CA ASP A 51 -23.28 5.45 17.78
C ASP A 51 -23.69 5.05 19.20
N THR A 52 -24.86 5.53 19.64
CA THR A 52 -25.61 4.88 20.73
C THR A 52 -26.68 3.98 20.10
N PRO A 53 -26.62 2.65 20.26
CA PRO A 53 -27.66 1.76 19.77
C PRO A 53 -28.81 1.74 20.79
N ALA A 54 -29.93 2.35 20.45
CA ALA A 54 -31.16 2.25 21.24
C ALA A 54 -32.29 1.79 20.32
N ASN A 55 -32.46 0.46 20.21
CA ASN A 55 -33.77 -0.11 19.87
C ASN A 55 -34.48 -0.41 21.19
N THR A 56 -35.35 0.48 21.61
CA THR A 56 -36.49 0.17 22.48
C THR A 56 -37.66 0.92 21.87
N ASP A 57 -38.46 0.17 21.12
CA ASP A 57 -39.61 0.66 20.39
C ASP A 57 -40.72 1.11 21.35
N GLU A 58 -41.04 2.40 21.33
CA GLU A 58 -42.44 2.88 21.27
C GLU A 58 -42.48 4.03 20.25
N ASP A 59 -42.47 3.59 18.98
CA ASP A 59 -42.68 4.24 17.67
C ASP A 59 -42.41 5.77 17.59
N ILE A 60 -41.14 6.13 17.37
CA ILE A 60 -40.57 7.48 17.53
C ILE A 60 -40.61 8.32 16.23
N GLU A 61 -41.29 9.47 16.38
CA GLU A 61 -41.10 10.82 15.82
C GLU A 61 -40.22 11.09 14.58
N ALA A 62 -40.91 11.67 13.59
CA ALA A 62 -40.68 13.01 13.04
C ALA A 62 -39.25 13.50 12.77
N GLY A 63 -39.01 13.89 11.52
CA GLY A 63 -38.12 15.03 11.25
C GLY A 63 -37.28 14.91 9.99
N THR A 64 -37.82 15.44 8.90
CA THR A 64 -37.11 16.30 7.94
C THR A 64 -35.63 15.98 7.70
N SER A 65 -35.36 15.07 6.76
CA SER A 65 -34.03 14.93 6.17
C SER A 65 -33.78 16.13 5.25
N THR A 66 -33.12 17.16 5.79
CA THR A 66 -32.53 18.23 5.00
C THR A 66 -31.36 17.65 4.22
N GLN A 67 -31.65 17.30 2.97
CA GLN A 67 -30.72 16.91 1.95
C GLN A 67 -29.80 18.10 1.66
N ALA A 68 -28.63 18.14 2.31
CA ALA A 68 -27.53 18.99 1.88
C ALA A 68 -27.00 18.41 0.57
N THR A 69 -27.50 18.95 -0.54
CA THR A 69 -26.93 18.77 -1.88
C THR A 69 -25.52 19.36 -1.89
N SER A 70 -24.54 18.58 -1.44
CA SER A 70 -23.16 18.77 -1.85
C SER A 70 -23.11 18.39 -3.32
N SER A 71 -23.31 19.39 -4.19
CA SER A 71 -22.92 19.33 -5.59
C SER A 71 -21.39 19.28 -5.64
N ASN A 72 -20.83 18.13 -5.25
CA ASN A 72 -19.50 17.79 -5.66
C ASN A 72 -19.61 17.58 -7.17
N SER A 73 -19.32 18.64 -7.95
CA SER A 73 -19.05 18.48 -9.37
C SER A 73 -17.84 17.56 -9.48
N THR A 74 -18.10 16.26 -9.49
CA THR A 74 -17.22 15.26 -10.07
C THR A 74 -17.06 15.71 -11.52
N ARG A 75 -15.97 16.44 -11.78
CA ARG A 75 -15.40 16.44 -13.12
C ARG A 75 -15.04 14.98 -13.36
N THR A 76 -15.95 14.25 -13.98
CA THR A 76 -15.65 12.96 -14.58
C THR A 76 -14.60 13.26 -15.63
N ALA A 77 -13.33 13.21 -15.24
CA ALA A 77 -12.28 12.93 -16.19
C ALA A 77 -12.68 11.58 -16.77
N THR A 78 -13.14 11.57 -18.02
CA THR A 78 -13.33 10.34 -18.77
C THR A 78 -11.95 9.74 -18.96
N THR A 79 -11.48 8.99 -17.95
CA THR A 79 -10.24 8.24 -18.02
C THR A 79 -10.56 7.01 -18.85
N THR A 80 -10.22 7.04 -20.14
CA THR A 80 -10.42 5.90 -21.03
C THR A 80 -9.41 4.83 -20.64
N THR A 81 -9.88 3.82 -19.90
CA THR A 81 -9.12 2.60 -19.61
C THR A 81 -9.76 1.44 -20.35
N SER A 82 -8.99 0.72 -21.14
CA SER A 82 -9.43 -0.47 -21.87
C SER A 82 -8.39 -1.55 -21.81
N ILE A 83 -8.82 -2.81 -21.83
CA ILE A 83 -7.95 -3.96 -21.93
C ILE A 83 -8.60 -5.01 -22.84
N THR A 84 -7.81 -5.55 -23.76
CA THR A 84 -8.19 -6.56 -24.72
C THR A 84 -7.32 -7.78 -24.48
N VAL A 85 -7.98 -8.92 -24.32
CA VAL A 85 -7.36 -10.23 -24.12
C VAL A 85 -8.12 -11.21 -25.02
N ASN A 86 -7.38 -12.05 -25.75
CA ASN A 86 -7.97 -13.11 -26.55
C ASN A 86 -8.13 -14.39 -25.73
N ASP A 87 -9.06 -15.25 -26.15
CA ASP A 87 -9.17 -16.61 -25.63
C ASP A 87 -7.85 -17.35 -25.81
N GLN A 88 -7.38 -17.96 -24.73
CA GLN A 88 -6.10 -18.66 -24.68
C GLN A 88 -6.23 -19.92 -23.81
N PRO A 89 -5.39 -20.95 -24.04
CA PRO A 89 -5.36 -22.13 -23.20
C PRO A 89 -5.07 -21.78 -21.73
N ALA A 90 -5.48 -22.68 -20.84
CA ALA A 90 -5.06 -22.63 -19.45
C ALA A 90 -3.52 -22.74 -19.31
N GLY A 91 -2.97 -22.19 -18.22
CA GLY A 91 -1.54 -22.20 -17.95
C GLY A 91 -1.13 -21.23 -16.84
N GLU A 92 0.13 -20.77 -16.89
CA GLU A 92 0.74 -19.95 -15.83
C GLU A 92 0.81 -18.44 -16.16
N THR A 93 0.36 -18.02 -17.34
CA THR A 93 0.41 -16.61 -17.76
C THR A 93 -0.81 -16.23 -18.57
N VAL A 94 -1.24 -14.97 -18.46
CA VAL A 94 -2.20 -14.34 -19.37
C VAL A 94 -1.47 -13.41 -20.32
N ILE A 95 -1.65 -13.59 -21.62
CA ILE A 95 -1.16 -12.71 -22.67
C ILE A 95 -2.20 -11.60 -22.89
N VAL A 96 -1.80 -10.35 -22.67
CA VAL A 96 -2.59 -9.16 -22.95
C VAL A 96 -2.25 -8.65 -24.33
N ASP A 97 -3.25 -8.59 -25.20
CA ASP A 97 -3.11 -8.14 -26.58
C ASP A 97 -2.88 -6.62 -26.64
N SER A 98 -3.74 -5.87 -25.96
CA SER A 98 -3.59 -4.42 -25.80
C SER A 98 -4.27 -3.94 -24.51
N ALA A 99 -3.65 -2.97 -23.84
CA ALA A 99 -4.26 -2.23 -22.75
C ALA A 99 -3.94 -0.75 -22.91
N THR A 100 -4.93 0.11 -22.74
CA THR A 100 -4.76 1.56 -22.78
C THR A 100 -5.07 2.10 -21.40
N ILE A 101 -4.11 2.77 -20.76
CA ILE A 101 -4.27 3.39 -19.45
C ILE A 101 -3.81 4.84 -19.48
N ASP A 102 -4.40 5.71 -18.67
CA ASP A 102 -4.11 7.15 -18.65
C ASP A 102 -2.96 7.53 -17.69
N ARG A 103 -2.55 6.60 -16.84
CA ARG A 103 -1.47 6.74 -15.84
C ARG A 103 -0.91 5.37 -15.49
N VAL A 104 0.23 5.35 -14.80
CA VAL A 104 0.80 4.12 -14.21
C VAL A 104 -0.25 3.40 -13.36
N GLY A 105 -0.42 2.09 -13.57
CA GLY A 105 -1.51 1.33 -12.94
C GLY A 105 -1.26 -0.17 -12.91
N TRP A 106 -2.14 -0.91 -12.25
CA TRP A 106 -2.07 -2.37 -12.15
C TRP A 106 -3.10 -3.03 -13.06
N ALA A 107 -2.69 -4.09 -13.76
CA ALA A 107 -3.60 -5.05 -14.34
C ALA A 107 -3.63 -6.29 -13.46
N ALA A 108 -4.83 -6.73 -13.06
CA ALA A 108 -5.04 -7.91 -12.24
C ALA A 108 -5.93 -8.92 -12.98
N VAL A 109 -5.57 -10.19 -12.89
CA VAL A 109 -6.34 -11.32 -13.41
C VAL A 109 -7.10 -11.93 -12.25
N TYR A 110 -8.42 -12.03 -12.39
CA TYR A 110 -9.30 -12.67 -11.42
C TYR A 110 -9.77 -14.02 -11.96
N GLU A 111 -9.97 -14.97 -11.06
CA GLU A 111 -10.77 -16.15 -11.34
C GLU A 111 -12.21 -15.75 -11.65
N ASN A 112 -12.86 -16.45 -12.58
CA ASN A 112 -14.28 -16.29 -12.82
C ASN A 112 -15.06 -17.25 -11.91
N ARG A 113 -15.91 -16.70 -11.03
CA ARG A 113 -16.82 -17.46 -10.19
C ARG A 113 -18.25 -17.12 -10.58
N ASP A 114 -18.81 -17.91 -11.49
CA ASP A 114 -20.20 -17.75 -11.97
C ASP A 114 -20.51 -16.36 -12.55
N GLY A 115 -19.53 -15.71 -13.17
CA GLY A 115 -19.65 -14.36 -13.74
C GLY A 115 -19.17 -13.25 -12.82
N GLU A 116 -18.78 -13.57 -11.58
CA GLU A 116 -18.21 -12.64 -10.62
C GLU A 116 -16.69 -12.81 -10.47
N PRO A 117 -15.94 -11.74 -10.16
CA PRO A 117 -14.53 -11.84 -9.80
C PRO A 117 -14.33 -12.66 -8.52
N GLY A 118 -13.57 -13.75 -8.64
CA GLY A 118 -13.12 -14.59 -7.53
C GLY A 118 -11.78 -14.14 -6.96
N SER A 119 -10.89 -15.11 -6.67
CA SER A 119 -9.54 -14.80 -6.17
C SER A 119 -8.65 -14.19 -7.26
N ILE A 120 -7.70 -13.33 -6.86
CA ILE A 120 -6.67 -12.84 -7.78
C ILE A 120 -5.75 -14.00 -8.16
N LEU A 121 -5.64 -14.24 -9.47
CA LEU A 121 -4.72 -15.21 -10.06
C LEU A 121 -3.37 -14.59 -10.37
N GLY A 122 -3.28 -13.29 -10.65
CA GLY A 122 -2.02 -12.64 -10.98
C GLY A 122 -2.20 -11.13 -11.10
N ALA A 123 -1.09 -10.39 -11.01
CA ALA A 123 -1.11 -8.95 -11.21
C ALA A 123 0.22 -8.44 -11.75
N ARG A 124 0.17 -7.38 -12.56
CA ARG A 124 1.35 -6.71 -13.10
C ARG A 124 1.18 -5.20 -13.12
N LEU A 125 2.24 -4.50 -12.73
CA LEU A 125 2.33 -3.04 -12.89
C LEU A 125 2.56 -2.71 -14.37
N ILE A 126 1.70 -1.87 -14.92
CA ILE A 126 1.90 -1.20 -16.21
C ILE A 126 2.59 0.15 -15.91
N PRO A 127 3.87 0.30 -16.30
CA PRO A 127 4.73 1.35 -15.77
C PRO A 127 4.55 2.72 -16.45
N GLN A 128 3.68 2.82 -17.45
CA GLN A 128 3.48 4.05 -18.22
C GLN A 128 2.03 4.20 -18.67
N ALA A 129 1.62 5.45 -18.91
CA ALA A 129 0.39 5.75 -19.63
C ALA A 129 0.52 5.43 -21.13
N GLY A 130 -0.62 5.28 -21.80
CA GLY A 130 -0.73 4.91 -23.21
C GLY A 130 -1.04 3.43 -23.41
N GLU A 131 -0.69 2.94 -24.60
CA GLU A 131 -0.86 1.54 -24.97
C GLU A 131 0.24 0.67 -24.34
N TRP A 132 -0.15 -0.52 -23.91
CA TRP A 132 0.70 -1.54 -23.36
C TRP A 132 0.27 -2.93 -23.85
N SER A 133 1.24 -3.79 -24.11
CA SER A 133 1.03 -5.22 -24.35
C SER A 133 2.09 -6.01 -23.60
N GLY A 134 1.77 -7.25 -23.26
CA GLY A 134 2.69 -8.10 -22.51
C GLY A 134 1.98 -9.23 -21.78
N THR A 135 2.69 -9.82 -20.81
CA THR A 135 2.20 -10.98 -20.06
C THR A 135 1.96 -10.64 -18.60
N ILE A 136 0.93 -11.21 -18.01
CA ILE A 136 0.68 -11.18 -16.57
C ILE A 136 0.95 -12.60 -16.03
N PRO A 137 2.00 -12.78 -15.21
CA PRO A 137 2.24 -14.07 -14.58
C PRO A 137 1.15 -14.38 -13.55
N LEU A 138 0.75 -15.64 -13.48
CA LEU A 138 -0.19 -16.15 -12.52
C LEU A 138 0.55 -16.75 -11.32
N LEU A 139 -0.04 -16.61 -10.14
CA LEU A 139 0.42 -17.12 -8.85
C LEU A 139 0.13 -18.62 -8.70
N ARG A 140 -0.74 -19.17 -9.57
CA ARG A 140 -1.05 -20.59 -9.68
C ARG A 140 -1.36 -20.93 -11.14
N SER A 141 -0.99 -22.15 -11.57
CA SER A 141 -1.39 -22.65 -12.89
C SER A 141 -2.91 -22.86 -12.94
N THR A 142 -3.50 -22.67 -14.11
CA THR A 142 -4.93 -22.89 -14.37
C THR A 142 -5.21 -24.18 -15.16
N GLU A 143 -4.18 -24.98 -15.44
CA GLU A 143 -4.26 -26.25 -16.17
C GLU A 143 -4.58 -27.48 -15.30
#